data_AF-A0A506Y5Q1-F1
#
_entry.id   AF-A0A506Y5Q1-F1
#
_cell.length_a   1.000
_cell.length_b   1.000
_cell.length_c   1.000
_cell.angle_alpha   90.00
_cell.angle_beta   90.00
_cell.angle_gamma   90.00
#
_symmetry.space_group_name_H-M   'P 1'
#
loop_
_entity.id
_entity.type
_entity.pdbx_description
1 polymer ?
#
loop_
_entity_poly.entity_id
_entity_poly.type
_entity_poly.pdbx_seq_one_letter_code
_entity_poly.pdbx_strand_id
1 'polypeptide(L)'
;MTDPGIPRSDADVRAGKLPKPPRKPSLVELVSGLPGQVTDLVHHEIELVKAEMIGKLKALGIGGGLLLGAVGILLFMLGVLLTAAVLGLSETGLPGWASALIIAGVLLIAAALVALIGWRKLKGGIPPIPTEAIDSLQRDLRVVKGIGRPDQRA
;
A
#
# COMPACT_ATOMS: atom_id res chain seq x y z
N MET A 1 73.55 4.99 44.77
CA MET A 1 74.42 5.37 43.63
C MET A 1 73.48 5.77 42.49
N THR A 2 73.26 7.08 42.37
CA THR A 2 72.88 7.86 41.18
C THR A 2 71.97 7.24 40.10
N ASP A 3 70.77 7.80 39.94
CA ASP A 3 70.23 8.12 38.62
C ASP A 3 70.12 9.67 38.53
N PRO A 4 70.75 10.34 37.55
CA PRO A 4 70.78 11.80 37.47
C PRO A 4 69.43 12.34 36.99
N GLY A 5 68.88 13.29 37.75
CA GLY A 5 67.70 14.04 37.33
C GLY A 5 67.93 14.72 35.98
N ILE A 6 67.08 14.41 35.00
CA ILE A 6 67.08 15.10 33.71
C ILE A 6 66.76 16.57 33.96
N PRO A 7 67.62 17.53 33.53
CA PRO A 7 67.25 18.93 33.52
C PRO A 7 66.11 19.09 32.52
N ARG A 8 64.90 19.38 33.02
CA ARG A 8 63.80 19.83 32.16
C ARG A 8 64.28 21.11 31.49
N SER A 9 64.60 21.02 30.20
CA SER A 9 64.98 22.16 29.39
C SER A 9 63.83 23.15 29.36
N ASP A 10 64.09 24.36 29.85
CA ASP A 10 63.19 25.51 29.85
C ASP A 10 62.71 25.92 28.44
N ALA A 11 63.22 25.24 27.40
CA ALA A 11 62.82 25.37 26.00
C ALA A 11 61.39 24.89 25.73
N ASP A 12 60.91 23.86 26.45
CA ASP A 12 59.56 23.29 26.20
C ASP A 12 58.45 24.19 26.77
N VAL A 13 58.77 25.06 27.72
CA VAL A 13 57.82 26.03 28.31
C VAL A 13 57.69 27.29 27.45
N ARG A 14 58.72 27.62 26.65
CA ARG A 14 58.73 28.80 25.77
C ARG A 14 58.03 28.59 24.43
N ALA A 15 57.82 27.34 24.02
CA ALA A 15 57.03 27.01 22.84
C ALA A 15 55.52 27.04 23.18
N GLY A 16 55.00 28.25 23.39
CA GLY A 16 53.59 28.50 23.66
C GLY A 16 52.67 28.01 22.53
N LYS A 17 52.20 26.77 22.62
CA LYS A 17 50.95 26.32 22.01
C LYS A 17 49.97 25.97 23.12
N LEU A 18 49.33 27.00 23.67
CA LEU A 18 48.13 26.84 24.48
C LEU A 18 47.09 26.07 23.64
N PRO A 19 46.50 24.98 24.14
CA PRO A 19 45.40 24.32 23.45
C PRO A 19 44.27 25.34 23.26
N LYS A 20 43.92 25.59 21.99
CA LYS A 20 42.83 26.51 21.63
C LYS A 20 41.55 26.05 22.35
N PRO A 21 40.87 26.92 23.11
CA PRO A 21 39.62 26.55 23.75
C PRO A 21 38.61 26.11 22.69
N PRO A 22 37.75 25.12 22.97
CA PRO A 22 36.74 24.65 22.01
C PRO A 22 35.87 25.83 21.60
N ARG A 23 35.97 26.19 20.31
CA ARG A 23 35.22 27.29 19.71
C ARG A 23 33.75 26.89 19.70
N LYS A 24 32.89 27.71 20.31
CA LYS A 24 31.43 27.55 20.19
C LYS A 24 31.08 27.62 18.69
N PRO A 25 30.26 26.69 18.16
CA PRO A 25 29.87 26.71 16.75
C PRO A 25 29.30 28.07 16.40
N SER A 26 29.76 28.64 15.29
CA SER A 26 29.20 29.89 14.79
C SER A 26 27.74 29.68 14.35
N LEU A 27 26.91 30.73 14.38
CA LEU A 27 25.52 30.65 13.87
C LEU A 27 25.46 30.14 12.42
N VAL A 28 26.51 30.42 11.64
CA VAL A 28 26.69 29.91 10.27
C VAL A 28 26.92 28.39 10.25
N GLU A 29 27.68 27.84 11.20
CA GLU A 29 27.87 26.38 11.35
C GLU A 29 26.59 25.65 11.78
N LEU A 30 25.79 26.26 12.66
CA LEU A 30 24.50 25.71 13.08
C LEU A 30 23.49 25.67 11.93
N VAL A 31 23.42 26.75 11.14
CA VAL A 31 22.55 26.81 9.95
C VAL A 31 23.02 25.84 8.86
N SER A 32 24.33 25.64 8.69
CA SER A 32 24.86 24.66 7.73
C SER A 32 24.59 23.19 8.09
N GLY A 33 24.26 22.88 9.35
CA GLY A 33 23.94 21.52 9.81
C GLY A 33 22.45 21.14 9.74
N LEU A 34 21.55 22.11 9.61
CA LEU A 34 20.10 21.89 9.50
C LEU A 34 19.67 21.06 8.27
N PRO A 35 20.27 21.22 7.06
CA PRO A 35 19.89 20.43 5.89
C PRO A 35 20.07 18.92 6.09
N GLY A 36 21.11 18.51 6.86
CA GLY A 36 21.33 17.11 7.21
C GLY A 36 20.21 16.56 8.10
N GLN A 37 19.84 17.28 9.16
CA GLN A 37 18.78 16.86 10.09
C GLN A 37 17.40 16.78 9.43
N VAL A 38 17.10 17.70 8.50
CA VAL A 38 15.87 17.64 7.72
C VAL A 38 15.88 16.43 6.78
N THR A 39 17.03 16.11 6.18
CA THR A 39 17.18 14.93 5.31
C THR A 39 17.03 13.63 6.09
N ASP A 40 17.59 13.57 7.30
CA ASP A 40 17.48 12.41 8.20
C ASP A 40 16.03 12.21 8.68
N LEU A 41 15.32 13.29 9.02
CA LEU A 41 13.91 13.24 9.39
C LEU A 41 13.03 12.72 8.25
N VAL A 42 13.27 13.22 7.03
CA VAL A 42 12.54 12.76 5.84
C VAL A 42 12.84 11.28 5.57
N HIS A 43 14.09 10.83 5.72
CA HIS A 43 14.43 9.41 5.60
C HIS A 43 13.67 8.57 6.62
N HIS A 44 13.63 8.98 7.89
CA HIS A 44 12.90 8.27 8.93
C HIS A 44 11.40 8.21 8.69
N GLU A 45 10.78 9.29 8.21
CA GLU A 45 9.36 9.31 7.89
C GLU A 45 9.06 8.35 6.72
N ILE A 46 9.94 8.30 5.71
CA ILE A 46 9.83 7.33 4.61
C ILE A 46 9.98 5.89 5.11
N GLU A 47 10.94 5.62 6.00
CA GLU A 47 11.14 4.30 6.60
C GLU A 47 9.93 3.86 7.42
N LEU A 48 9.36 4.77 8.20
CA LEU A 48 8.16 4.52 9.00
C LEU A 48 6.95 4.20 8.11
N VAL A 49 6.69 5.05 7.12
CA VAL A 49 5.63 4.84 6.13
C VAL A 49 5.82 3.52 5.41
N LYS A 50 7.05 3.19 5.01
CA LYS A 50 7.37 1.92 4.36
C LYS A 50 7.08 0.72 5.28
N ALA A 51 7.48 0.79 6.55
CA ALA A 51 7.22 -0.27 7.52
C ALA A 51 5.72 -0.48 7.74
N GLU A 52 4.96 0.60 7.90
CA GLU A 52 3.50 0.54 8.05
C GLU A 52 2.82 -0.01 6.79
N MET A 53 3.25 0.44 5.61
CA MET A 53 2.74 -0.05 4.32
C MET A 53 3.00 -1.55 4.13
N ILE A 54 4.19 -2.05 4.44
CA ILE A 54 4.52 -3.48 4.35
C ILE A 54 3.60 -4.29 5.27
N GLY A 55 3.37 -3.81 6.50
CA GLY A 55 2.43 -4.44 7.44
C GLY A 55 1.01 -4.52 6.87
N LYS A 56 0.49 -3.40 6.36
CA LYS A 56 -0.85 -3.33 5.74
C LYS A 56 -0.96 -4.22 4.50
N LEU A 57 0.04 -4.21 3.62
CA LEU A 57 0.09 -5.05 2.42
C LEU A 57 0.16 -6.54 2.76
N LYS A 58 0.93 -6.93 3.78
CA LYS A 58 0.99 -8.32 4.24
C LYS A 58 -0.35 -8.77 4.80
N ALA A 59 -1.01 -7.95 5.63
CA ALA A 59 -2.32 -8.26 6.16
C ALA A 59 -3.37 -8.39 5.04
N LEU A 60 -3.39 -7.45 4.08
CA LEU A 60 -4.24 -7.52 2.90
C LEU A 60 -3.92 -8.74 2.02
N GLY A 61 -2.64 -9.10 1.87
CA GLY A 61 -2.20 -10.26 1.09
C GLY A 61 -2.62 -11.58 1.74
N ILE A 62 -2.45 -11.72 3.05
CA ILE A 62 -2.91 -12.90 3.80
C ILE A 62 -4.44 -12.97 3.77
N GLY A 63 -5.13 -11.87 4.05
CA GLY A 63 -6.59 -11.80 4.01
C GLY A 63 -7.14 -12.14 2.62
N GLY A 64 -6.57 -11.53 1.58
CA GLY A 64 -6.93 -11.81 0.19
C GLY A 64 -6.64 -13.26 -0.21
N GLY A 65 -5.51 -13.82 0.20
CA GLY A 65 -5.15 -15.21 -0.04
C GLY A 65 -6.09 -16.20 0.66
N LEU A 66 -6.46 -15.93 1.92
CA LEU A 66 -7.44 -16.75 2.66
C LEU A 66 -8.83 -16.68 2.02
N LEU A 67 -9.28 -15.50 1.59
CA LEU A 67 -10.55 -15.36 0.89
C LEU A 67 -10.55 -16.10 -0.45
N LEU A 68 -9.47 -15.99 -1.23
CA LEU A 68 -9.32 -16.72 -2.48
C LEU A 68 -9.32 -18.24 -2.24
N GLY A 69 -8.61 -18.70 -1.21
CA GLY A 69 -8.60 -20.10 -0.79
C GLY A 69 -10.00 -20.59 -0.37
N ALA A 70 -10.73 -19.78 0.41
CA ALA A 70 -12.10 -20.09 0.83
C ALA A 70 -13.05 -20.19 -0.38
N VAL A 71 -12.95 -19.27 -1.35
CA VAL A 71 -13.70 -19.35 -2.61
C VAL A 71 -13.37 -20.65 -3.36
N GLY A 72 -12.10 -21.03 -3.43
CA GLY A 72 -11.69 -22.30 -4.04
C GLY A 72 -12.31 -23.53 -3.36
N ILE A 73 -12.29 -23.58 -2.02
CA ILE A 73 -12.91 -24.66 -1.24
C ILE A 73 -14.42 -24.69 -1.47
N LEU A 74 -15.10 -23.54 -1.47
CA LEU A 74 -16.54 -23.46 -1.71
C LEU A 74 -16.91 -23.91 -3.13
N LEU A 75 -16.10 -23.59 -4.14
CA LEU A 75 -16.31 -24.08 -5.51
C LEU A 75 -16.16 -25.60 -5.59
N PHE A 76 -15.17 -26.18 -4.91
CA PHE A 76 -15.01 -27.64 -4.85
C PHE A 76 -16.19 -28.31 -4.11
N MET A 77 -16.58 -27.75 -2.97
CA MET A 77 -17.75 -28.19 -2.19
C MET A 77 -19.03 -28.15 -3.04
N LEU A 78 -19.22 -27.10 -3.84
CA LEU A 78 -20.36 -27.00 -4.75
C LEU A 78 -20.39 -28.18 -5.73
N GLY A 79 -19.24 -28.58 -6.30
CA GLY A 79 -19.15 -29.77 -7.15
C GLY A 79 -19.58 -31.07 -6.45
N VAL A 80 -19.20 -31.23 -5.18
CA VAL A 80 -19.64 -32.37 -4.35
C VAL A 80 -21.15 -32.35 -4.13
N LEU A 81 -21.71 -31.18 -3.79
CA LEU A 81 -23.16 -31.01 -3.60
C LEU A 81 -23.95 -31.28 -4.89
N LEU A 82 -23.47 -30.80 -6.03
CA LEU A 82 -24.11 -31.08 -7.32
C LEU A 82 -24.05 -32.56 -7.66
N THR A 83 -22.94 -33.23 -7.39
CA THR A 83 -22.83 -34.69 -7.57
C THR A 83 -23.83 -35.42 -6.67
N ALA A 84 -23.92 -35.04 -5.39
CA ALA A 84 -24.89 -35.60 -4.47
C ALA A 84 -26.34 -35.36 -4.92
N ALA A 85 -26.65 -34.17 -5.45
CA ALA A 85 -27.98 -33.87 -5.99
C ALA A 85 -28.33 -34.72 -7.20
N VAL A 86 -27.37 -34.92 -8.13
CA VAL A 86 -27.55 -35.79 -9.30
C VAL A 86 -27.79 -37.24 -8.88
N LEU A 87 -26.97 -37.75 -7.96
CA LEU A 87 -27.12 -39.12 -7.44
C LEU A 87 -28.46 -39.28 -6.71
N GLY A 88 -28.79 -38.36 -5.80
CA GLY A 88 -30.06 -38.39 -5.07
C GLY A 88 -31.28 -38.33 -6.00
N LEU A 89 -31.22 -37.56 -7.08
CA LEU A 89 -32.30 -37.53 -8.08
C LEU A 89 -32.35 -38.82 -8.91
N SER A 90 -31.21 -39.45 -9.19
CA SER A 90 -31.19 -40.73 -9.91
C SER A 90 -31.85 -41.89 -9.15
N GLU A 91 -31.86 -41.84 -7.81
CA GLU A 91 -32.56 -42.83 -6.97
C GLU A 91 -34.09 -42.85 -7.17
N THR A 92 -34.66 -41.84 -7.82
CA THR A 92 -36.09 -41.82 -8.19
C THR A 92 -36.43 -42.72 -9.39
N GLY A 93 -35.43 -43.42 -9.96
CA GLY A 93 -35.56 -44.25 -11.16
C GLY A 93 -35.15 -43.54 -12.45
N LEU A 94 -34.71 -42.28 -12.38
CA LEU A 94 -34.15 -41.56 -13.52
C LEU A 94 -32.73 -42.04 -13.84
N PRO A 95 -32.36 -42.21 -15.12
CA PRO A 95 -30.98 -42.47 -15.48
C PRO A 95 -30.11 -41.27 -15.11
N GLY A 96 -28.88 -41.52 -14.64
CA GLY A 96 -28.00 -40.48 -14.09
C GLY A 96 -27.74 -39.29 -15.03
N TRP A 97 -27.73 -39.53 -16.35
CA TRP A 97 -27.58 -38.45 -17.34
C TRP A 97 -28.79 -37.50 -17.36
N ALA A 98 -30.01 -38.02 -17.18
CA ALA A 98 -31.22 -37.21 -17.15
C ALA A 98 -31.28 -36.38 -15.86
N SER A 99 -30.91 -36.99 -14.72
CA SER A 99 -30.76 -36.28 -13.45
C SER A 99 -29.73 -35.15 -13.56
N ALA A 100 -28.58 -35.40 -14.19
CA ALA A 100 -27.55 -34.38 -14.43
C ALA A 100 -28.07 -33.22 -15.29
N LEU A 101 -28.82 -33.50 -16.37
CA LEU A 101 -29.40 -32.46 -17.22
C LEU A 101 -30.45 -31.62 -16.49
N ILE A 102 -31.26 -32.23 -15.61
CA ILE A 102 -32.25 -31.49 -14.80
C ILE A 102 -31.54 -30.53 -13.85
N ILE A 103 -30.57 -31.00 -13.09
CA ILE A 103 -29.80 -30.15 -12.16
C ILE A 103 -29.06 -29.04 -12.93
N ALA A 104 -28.46 -29.36 -14.08
CA ALA A 104 -27.83 -28.37 -14.95
C ALA A 104 -28.83 -27.32 -15.47
N GLY A 105 -30.04 -27.74 -15.85
CA GLY A 105 -31.10 -26.83 -16.28
C GLY A 105 -31.54 -25.87 -15.18
N VAL A 106 -31.71 -26.36 -13.95
CA VAL A 106 -32.03 -25.52 -12.78
C VAL A 106 -30.92 -24.49 -12.52
N LEU A 107 -29.65 -24.91 -12.57
CA LEU A 107 -28.51 -23.99 -12.43
C LEU A 107 -28.45 -22.95 -13.55
N LEU A 108 -28.74 -23.35 -14.79
CA LEU A 108 -28.76 -22.44 -15.93
C LEU A 108 -29.81 -21.34 -15.75
N ILE A 109 -31.00 -21.70 -15.28
CA ILE A 109 -32.06 -20.74 -14.97
C ILE A 109 -31.61 -19.79 -13.86
N ALA A 110 -31.06 -20.32 -12.76
CA ALA A 110 -30.55 -19.50 -11.66
C ALA A 110 -29.44 -18.54 -12.15
N ALA A 111 -28.49 -19.02 -12.95
CA ALA A 111 -27.42 -18.23 -13.53
C ALA A 111 -27.96 -17.13 -14.45
N ALA A 112 -28.95 -17.43 -15.29
CA ALA A 112 -29.60 -16.46 -16.16
C ALA A 112 -30.30 -15.35 -15.36
N LEU A 113 -30.98 -15.69 -14.25
CA LEU A 113 -31.60 -14.71 -13.36
C LEU A 113 -30.58 -13.80 -12.69
N VAL A 114 -29.51 -14.37 -12.12
CA VAL A 114 -28.43 -13.59 -11.49
C VAL A 114 -27.75 -12.69 -12.52
N ALA A 115 -27.41 -13.22 -13.70
CA ALA A 115 -26.83 -12.45 -14.79
C ALA A 115 -27.76 -11.31 -15.23
N LEU A 116 -29.06 -11.56 -15.35
CA LEU A 116 -30.04 -10.55 -15.71
C LEU A 116 -30.15 -9.45 -14.65
N ILE A 117 -30.20 -9.81 -13.36
CA ILE A 117 -30.22 -8.84 -12.25
C ILE A 117 -28.94 -8.00 -12.26
N GLY A 118 -27.77 -8.65 -12.38
CA GLY A 118 -26.49 -7.98 -12.46
C GLY A 118 -26.42 -7.01 -13.65
N TRP A 119 -26.81 -7.48 -14.83
CA TRP A 119 -26.87 -6.67 -16.05
C TRP A 119 -27.80 -5.47 -15.91
N ARG A 120 -28.98 -5.64 -15.30
CA ARG A 120 -29.93 -4.54 -15.05
C ARG A 120 -29.37 -3.53 -14.05
N LYS A 121 -28.64 -3.98 -13.02
CA LYS A 121 -27.96 -3.08 -12.07
C LYS A 121 -26.83 -2.30 -12.75
N LEU A 122 -26.02 -2.95 -13.59
CA LEU A 122 -24.95 -2.29 -14.33
C LEU A 122 -25.49 -1.28 -15.35
N LYS A 123 -26.57 -1.62 -16.07
CA LYS A 123 -27.26 -0.68 -16.97
C LYS A 123 -28.01 0.44 -16.25
N GLY A 124 -28.46 0.18 -15.03
CA GLY A 124 -29.30 1.10 -14.25
C GLY A 124 -28.52 2.17 -13.47
N GLY A 125 -27.19 2.13 -13.46
CA GLY A 125 -26.39 3.15 -12.79
C GLY A 125 -25.11 2.61 -12.18
N ILE A 126 -24.11 2.38 -13.02
CA ILE A 126 -22.79 2.89 -12.66
C ILE A 126 -22.93 4.40 -12.87
N PRO A 127 -22.81 5.27 -11.85
CA PRO A 127 -22.77 6.70 -12.08
C PRO A 127 -21.74 6.94 -13.19
N PRO A 128 -22.09 7.67 -14.28
CA PRO A 128 -21.07 8.08 -15.24
C PRO A 128 -19.90 8.64 -14.42
N ILE A 129 -18.68 8.18 -14.73
CA ILE A 129 -17.44 8.55 -14.00
C ILE A 129 -17.59 10.03 -13.58
N PRO A 130 -17.54 10.35 -12.27
CA PRO A 130 -18.03 11.62 -11.74
C PRO A 130 -17.45 12.75 -12.56
N THR A 131 -18.27 13.31 -13.45
CA THR A 131 -17.78 14.18 -14.53
C THR A 131 -17.24 15.45 -13.93
N GLU A 132 -17.82 15.89 -12.81
CA GLU A 132 -17.34 16.99 -11.99
C GLU A 132 -15.94 16.73 -11.39
N ALA A 133 -15.64 15.49 -10.98
CA ALA A 133 -14.32 15.13 -10.45
C ALA A 133 -13.27 15.03 -11.56
N ILE A 134 -13.67 14.60 -12.76
CA ILE A 134 -12.80 14.68 -13.94
C ILE A 134 -12.57 16.15 -14.33
N ASP A 135 -13.61 16.99 -14.30
CA ASP A 135 -13.53 18.39 -14.66
C ASP A 135 -12.72 19.22 -13.66
N SER A 136 -12.77 18.90 -12.36
CA SER A 136 -11.90 19.51 -11.36
C SER A 136 -10.44 19.11 -11.57
N LEU A 137 -10.16 17.82 -11.79
CA LEU A 137 -8.80 17.34 -12.10
C LEU A 137 -8.26 17.95 -13.40
N GLN A 138 -9.09 18.07 -14.45
CA GLN A 138 -8.69 18.73 -15.69
C GLN A 138 -8.47 20.23 -15.51
N ARG A 139 -9.24 20.91 -14.66
CA ARG A 139 -9.00 22.31 -14.30
C ARG A 139 -7.68 22.46 -13.56
N ASP A 140 -7.43 21.63 -12.57
CA ASP A 140 -6.19 21.66 -11.78
C ASP A 140 -4.97 21.38 -12.66
N LEU A 141 -5.06 20.41 -13.58
CA LEU A 141 -4.03 20.15 -14.57
C LEU A 141 -3.82 21.30 -15.56
N ARG A 142 -4.88 22.02 -15.95
CA ARG A 142 -4.76 23.21 -16.82
C ARG A 142 -4.10 24.39 -16.11
N VAL A 143 -4.32 24.55 -14.80
CA VAL A 143 -3.67 25.57 -13.96
C VAL A 143 -2.19 25.25 -13.80
N VAL A 144 -1.83 24.00 -13.47
CA VAL A 144 -0.42 23.56 -13.36
C VAL A 144 0.32 23.67 -14.69
N LYS A 145 -0.37 23.43 -15.82
CA LYS A 145 0.20 23.55 -17.16
C LYS A 145 0.25 25.00 -17.68
N GLY A 146 -0.18 25.98 -16.88
CA GLY A 146 -0.09 27.41 -17.19
C GLY A 146 -1.06 27.90 -18.29
N ILE A 147 -2.11 27.12 -18.59
CA ILE A 147 -3.07 27.42 -19.66
C ILE A 147 -4.40 27.99 -19.10
N GLY A 148 -4.57 28.00 -17.78
CA GLY A 148 -5.72 28.58 -17.08
C GLY A 148 -5.40 29.94 -16.48
N ARG A 149 -6.18 30.97 -16.82
CA ARG A 149 -6.14 32.27 -16.11
C ARG A 149 -6.70 32.06 -14.69
N PRO A 150 -6.00 32.49 -13.62
CA PRO A 150 -6.58 32.54 -12.30
C PRO A 150 -7.72 33.57 -12.33
N ASP A 151 -8.93 33.15 -12.03
CA ASP A 151 -10.03 34.05 -11.80
C ASP A 151 -9.83 34.75 -10.45
N GLN A 152 -9.42 36.01 -10.50
CA GLN A 152 -9.47 36.90 -9.34
C GLN A 152 -10.94 37.14 -8.99
N ARG A 153 -11.42 36.53 -7.91
CA ARG A 153 -12.52 37.11 -7.13
C ARG A 153 -12.20 37.07 -5.64
N ALA A 154 -12.23 38.29 -5.09
CA ALA A 154 -12.36 38.63 -3.69
C ALA A 154 -13.71 38.20 -3.13
#